data_AF-A0A3B0VR60-F1
#
_entry.id   AF-A0A3B0VR60-F1
#
_cell.length_a   1.000
_cell.length_b   1.000
_cell.length_c   1.000
_cell.angle_alpha   90.00
_cell.angle_beta   90.00
_cell.angle_gamma   90.00
#
_symmetry.space_group_name_H-M   'P 1'
#
loop_
_entity.id
_entity.type
_entity.pdbx_description
1 polymer ?
#
loop_
_entity_poly.entity_id
_entity_poly.type
_entity_poly.pdbx_seq_one_letter_code
_entity_poly.pdbx_strand_id
1 'polypeptide(L)'
;MSNKTIFKWLKSPFSAYQVTIQSLLVSCFLIFSPPSFAEPQVYPDNPELQIHIDLLEIALLTDAYNKRCRGMSISQSFNQVNRLYVTKYNLTANNFIKTYIDTNVKALKSERQHRFNKMLNVLEGCRAIKTNGSIKLLKKHFRTQYEMAEKSTWYPE
;
A
#
# COMPACT_ATOMS: atom_id res chain seq x y z
N MET A 1 -29.93 50.72 -33.29
CA MET A 1 -29.15 51.70 -32.50
C MET A 1 -28.23 50.95 -31.56
N SER A 2 -26.94 51.23 -31.73
CA SER A 2 -25.79 50.59 -31.07
C SER A 2 -25.66 51.08 -29.62
N ASN A 3 -25.42 50.19 -28.66
CA ASN A 3 -25.07 50.59 -27.30
C ASN A 3 -23.70 50.03 -26.92
N LYS A 4 -22.79 50.97 -26.65
CA LYS A 4 -21.36 50.79 -26.41
C LYS A 4 -21.08 50.40 -24.96
N THR A 5 -20.15 49.45 -24.84
CA THR A 5 -19.07 49.26 -23.85
C THR A 5 -18.99 50.20 -22.64
N ILE A 6 -18.68 49.66 -21.46
CA ILE A 6 -17.55 50.10 -20.59
C ILE A 6 -17.19 48.94 -19.63
N PHE A 7 -16.04 48.30 -19.89
CA PHE A 7 -15.35 47.38 -18.98
C PHE A 7 -14.50 48.22 -18.01
N LYS A 8 -14.80 48.15 -16.70
CA LYS A 8 -14.08 48.91 -15.67
C LYS A 8 -13.00 48.03 -15.06
N TRP A 9 -11.76 48.30 -15.44
CA TRP A 9 -10.54 47.72 -14.90
C TRP A 9 -10.35 48.12 -13.42
N LEU A 10 -10.29 47.14 -12.53
CA LEU A 10 -9.84 47.32 -11.15
C LEU A 10 -8.31 47.20 -11.12
N LYS A 11 -7.66 48.36 -10.96
CA LYS A 11 -6.23 48.51 -10.67
C LYS A 11 -5.93 47.94 -9.28
N SER A 12 -5.00 46.99 -9.20
CA SER A 12 -4.35 46.58 -7.94
C SER A 12 -3.21 47.55 -7.63
N PRO A 13 -3.11 48.08 -6.39
CA PRO A 13 -1.93 48.81 -5.97
C PRO A 13 -0.89 47.85 -5.38
N PHE A 14 0.32 48.01 -5.90
CA PHE A 14 1.61 47.80 -5.26
C PHE A 14 1.58 47.72 -3.73
N SER A 15 2.24 46.70 -3.18
CA SER A 15 3.04 46.90 -1.98
C SER A 15 4.24 45.97 -2.01
N ALA A 16 5.38 46.59 -2.34
CA ALA A 16 6.70 45.99 -2.23
C ALA A 16 7.10 45.98 -0.74
N TYR A 17 7.29 44.80 -0.19
CA TYR A 17 8.05 44.62 1.05
C TYR A 17 9.14 43.59 0.79
N GLN A 18 10.27 44.09 0.31
CA GLN A 18 11.57 43.43 0.48
C GLN A 18 12.04 43.75 1.89
N VAL A 19 11.99 42.76 2.78
CA VAL A 19 12.79 42.78 4.02
C VAL A 19 13.69 41.55 3.97
N THR A 20 14.93 41.81 3.62
CA THR A 20 16.06 40.89 3.76
C THR A 20 16.34 40.67 5.25
N ILE A 21 16.00 39.48 5.76
CA ILE A 21 16.57 38.96 7.01
C ILE A 21 17.30 37.67 6.64
N GLN A 22 18.55 37.86 6.21
CA GLN A 22 19.58 36.83 6.29
C GLN A 22 20.19 36.89 7.69
N SER A 23 20.58 35.71 8.17
CA SER A 23 21.40 35.43 9.35
C SER A 23 20.63 34.89 10.56
N LEU A 24 21.14 33.76 11.05
CA LEU A 24 20.75 32.96 12.21
C LEU A 24 19.54 32.04 12.00
N LEU A 25 19.79 30.82 11.51
CA LEU A 25 19.14 29.56 11.93
C LEU A 25 19.80 28.36 11.19
N VAL A 26 21.08 28.12 11.45
CA VAL A 26 21.90 27.02 10.87
C VAL A 26 22.08 25.86 11.87
N SER A 27 21.28 25.72 12.92
CA SER A 27 21.60 24.74 13.99
C SER A 27 20.41 24.02 14.64
N CYS A 28 19.42 23.55 13.87
CA CYS A 28 18.38 22.67 14.43
C CYS A 28 17.68 21.70 13.45
N PHE A 29 18.35 21.23 12.40
CA PHE A 29 17.80 20.17 11.51
C PHE A 29 18.63 18.87 11.56
N LEU A 30 18.97 18.39 12.76
CA LEU A 30 19.57 17.05 12.96
C LEU A 30 18.78 16.14 13.91
N ILE A 31 17.50 16.42 14.20
CA ILE A 31 16.71 15.59 15.14
C ILE A 31 15.46 14.95 14.52
N PHE A 32 15.22 15.13 13.21
CA PHE A 32 14.20 14.35 12.50
C PHE A 32 14.87 13.22 11.70
N SER A 33 15.49 12.29 12.41
CA SER A 33 15.59 10.93 11.87
C SER A 33 14.17 10.36 11.87
N PRO A 34 13.54 10.05 10.72
CA PRO A 34 12.31 9.28 10.73
C PRO A 34 12.59 7.98 11.51
N PRO A 35 11.65 7.48 12.32
CA PRO A 35 11.82 6.16 12.91
C PRO A 35 12.07 5.20 11.75
N SER A 36 13.29 4.66 11.68
CA SER A 36 13.64 3.63 10.70
C SER A 36 12.72 2.46 10.95
N PHE A 37 11.64 2.43 10.19
CA PHE A 37 10.69 1.32 10.08
C PHE A 37 11.32 0.22 9.22
N ALA A 38 12.59 -0.07 9.47
CA ALA A 38 13.35 -1.14 8.86
C ALA A 38 13.53 -2.20 9.95
N GLU A 39 12.42 -2.86 10.28
CA GLU A 39 12.49 -4.17 10.88
C GLU A 39 13.26 -5.07 9.90
N PRO A 40 14.27 -5.85 10.33
CA PRO A 40 15.03 -6.72 9.42
C PRO A 40 14.07 -7.75 8.83
N GLN A 41 13.52 -7.43 7.66
CA GLN A 41 12.89 -8.43 6.81
C GLN A 41 14.05 -9.31 6.36
N VAL A 42 14.10 -10.56 6.85
CA VAL A 42 14.97 -11.58 6.27
C VAL A 42 14.50 -11.73 4.83
N TYR A 43 15.11 -10.97 3.93
CA TYR A 43 14.80 -11.06 2.52
C TYR A 43 15.29 -12.43 2.06
N PRO A 44 14.41 -13.29 1.52
CA PRO A 44 14.87 -14.52 0.93
C PRO A 44 15.87 -14.18 -0.17
N ASP A 45 17.03 -14.84 -0.15
CA ASP A 45 18.06 -14.73 -1.20
C ASP A 45 17.54 -15.16 -2.58
N ASN A 46 16.34 -15.76 -2.61
CA ASN A 46 15.65 -16.21 -3.80
C ASN A 46 14.61 -15.16 -4.29
N PRO A 47 14.86 -14.47 -5.41
CA PRO A 47 13.95 -13.45 -5.94
C PRO A 47 12.60 -14.02 -6.37
N GLU A 48 12.55 -15.31 -6.74
CA GLU A 48 11.29 -15.95 -7.08
C GLU A 48 10.45 -16.22 -5.83
N LEU A 49 11.07 -16.62 -4.72
CA LEU A 49 10.36 -16.76 -3.44
C LEU A 49 9.73 -15.43 -3.00
N GLN A 50 10.40 -14.31 -3.27
CA GLN A 50 9.86 -12.98 -2.96
C GLN A 50 8.54 -12.69 -3.71
N ILE A 51 8.40 -13.14 -4.97
CA ILE A 51 7.15 -13.00 -5.74
C ILE A 51 5.99 -13.67 -5.00
N HIS A 52 6.25 -14.84 -4.41
CA HIS A 52 5.24 -15.58 -3.66
C HIS A 52 4.88 -14.91 -2.32
N ILE A 53 5.87 -14.36 -1.62
CA ILE A 53 5.65 -13.58 -0.39
C ILE A 53 4.82 -12.32 -0.72
N ASP A 54 5.20 -11.57 -1.76
CA ASP A 54 4.51 -10.36 -2.18
C ASP A 54 3.06 -10.65 -2.61
N LEU A 55 2.83 -11.76 -3.33
CA LEU A 55 1.50 -12.22 -3.70
C LEU A 55 0.64 -12.51 -2.46
N LEU A 56 1.20 -13.12 -1.42
CA LEU A 56 0.47 -13.39 -0.18
C LEU A 56 0.13 -12.11 0.57
N GLU A 57 1.09 -11.19 0.71
CA GLU A 57 0.88 -9.91 1.39
C GLU A 57 -0.19 -9.09 0.68
N ILE A 58 -0.13 -8.99 -0.66
CA ILE A 58 -1.12 -8.23 -1.43
C ILE A 58 -2.51 -8.90 -1.42
N ALA A 59 -2.58 -10.23 -1.33
CA ALA A 59 -3.83 -10.97 -1.15
C ALA A 59 -4.48 -10.69 0.20
N LEU A 60 -3.70 -10.77 1.29
CA LEU A 60 -4.16 -10.46 2.65
C LEU A 60 -4.62 -9.00 2.77
N LEU A 61 -3.89 -8.06 2.15
CA LEU A 61 -4.25 -6.65 2.10
C LEU A 61 -5.58 -6.42 1.37
N THR A 62 -5.77 -7.10 0.23
CA THR A 62 -7.00 -7.02 -0.56
C THR A 62 -8.20 -7.55 0.21
N ASP A 63 -8.04 -8.66 0.92
CA ASP A 63 -9.10 -9.24 1.75
C ASP A 63 -9.38 -8.39 3.00
N ALA A 64 -8.36 -7.78 3.61
CA ALA A 64 -8.53 -6.83 4.71
C ALA A 64 -9.36 -5.61 4.27
N TYR A 65 -9.08 -5.07 3.07
CA TYR A 65 -9.89 -4.01 2.46
C TYR A 65 -11.34 -4.46 2.25
N ASN A 66 -11.55 -5.63 1.64
CA ASN A 66 -12.89 -6.15 1.36
C ASN A 66 -13.70 -6.34 2.65
N LYS A 67 -13.07 -6.85 3.70
CA LYS A 67 -13.70 -7.02 5.02
C LYS A 67 -14.04 -5.68 5.67
N ARG A 68 -13.10 -4.74 5.70
CA ARG A 68 -13.29 -3.47 6.42
C ARG A 68 -14.17 -2.47 5.67
N CYS A 69 -14.00 -2.35 4.36
CA CYS A 69 -14.61 -1.29 3.55
C CYS A 69 -15.80 -1.76 2.72
N ARG A 70 -15.98 -3.06 2.51
CA ARG A 70 -17.12 -3.62 1.76
C ARG A 70 -17.98 -4.57 2.59
N GLY A 71 -17.60 -4.86 3.84
CA GLY A 71 -18.31 -5.80 4.71
C GLY A 71 -18.27 -7.25 4.21
N MET A 72 -17.36 -7.59 3.29
CA MET A 72 -17.25 -8.95 2.75
C MET A 72 -16.33 -9.77 3.65
N SER A 73 -16.88 -10.75 4.36
CA SER A 73 -16.13 -11.61 5.29
C SER A 73 -15.29 -12.70 4.59
N ILE A 74 -15.56 -12.96 3.31
CA ILE A 74 -14.91 -14.02 2.54
C ILE A 74 -13.53 -13.54 2.05
N SER A 75 -12.50 -14.33 2.35
CA SER A 75 -11.12 -14.11 1.89
C SER A 75 -10.92 -14.58 0.44
N GLN A 76 -11.50 -13.83 -0.51
CA GLN A 76 -11.49 -14.21 -1.92
C GLN A 76 -10.08 -14.28 -2.52
N SER A 77 -9.26 -13.26 -2.29
CA SER A 77 -7.91 -13.18 -2.86
C SER A 77 -7.00 -14.23 -2.25
N PHE A 78 -7.06 -14.42 -0.93
CA PHE A 78 -6.30 -15.48 -0.26
C PHE A 78 -6.70 -16.88 -0.75
N ASN A 79 -8.00 -17.13 -0.95
CA ASN A 79 -8.47 -18.41 -1.48
C ASN A 79 -7.98 -18.65 -2.91
N GLN A 80 -7.87 -17.60 -3.74
CA GLN A 80 -7.32 -17.70 -5.08
C GLN A 80 -5.84 -18.10 -5.05
N VAL A 81 -5.03 -17.46 -4.19
CA VAL A 81 -3.61 -17.83 -3.97
C VAL A 81 -3.50 -19.27 -3.46
N ASN A 82 -4.36 -19.67 -2.52
CA ASN A 82 -4.35 -21.04 -2.01
C ASN A 82 -4.63 -22.06 -3.12
N ARG A 83 -5.56 -21.78 -4.05
CA ARG A 83 -5.81 -22.65 -5.20
C ARG A 83 -4.58 -22.77 -6.10
N LEU A 84 -3.91 -21.65 -6.41
CA LEU A 84 -2.67 -21.68 -7.18
C LEU A 84 -1.62 -22.59 -6.52
N TYR A 85 -1.42 -22.44 -5.21
CA TYR A 85 -0.39 -23.18 -4.50
C TYR A 85 -0.69 -24.67 -4.38
N VAL A 86 -1.96 -25.02 -4.13
CA VAL A 86 -2.38 -26.42 -4.11
C VAL A 86 -2.19 -27.06 -5.47
N THR A 87 -2.60 -26.39 -6.55
CA THR A 87 -2.51 -26.93 -7.90
C THR A 87 -1.06 -27.05 -8.40
N LYS A 88 -0.21 -26.05 -8.13
CA LYS A 88 1.13 -25.99 -8.72
C LYS A 88 2.21 -26.62 -7.86
N TYR A 89 2.08 -26.54 -6.54
CA TYR A 89 3.13 -26.92 -5.59
C TYR A 89 2.69 -27.97 -4.58
N ASN A 90 1.45 -28.44 -4.67
CA ASN A 90 0.86 -29.39 -3.71
C ASN A 90 0.97 -28.92 -2.24
N LEU A 91 0.89 -27.61 -2.00
CA LEU A 91 0.97 -27.01 -0.68
C LEU A 91 -0.15 -25.98 -0.46
N THR A 92 -0.56 -25.81 0.80
CA THR A 92 -1.55 -24.78 1.14
C THR A 92 -0.88 -23.43 1.39
N ALA A 93 -1.59 -22.33 1.13
CA ALA A 93 -1.10 -20.99 1.44
C ALA A 93 -0.76 -20.81 2.93
N ASN A 94 -1.46 -21.51 3.83
CA ASN A 94 -1.12 -21.50 5.26
C ASN A 94 0.21 -22.21 5.54
N ASN A 95 0.48 -23.35 4.88
CA ASN A 95 1.76 -24.05 5.00
C ASN A 95 2.90 -23.20 4.44
N PHE A 96 2.68 -22.52 3.31
CA PHE A 96 3.65 -21.56 2.78
C PHE A 96 3.99 -20.49 3.82
N ILE A 97 2.97 -19.82 4.38
CA ILE A 97 3.19 -18.79 5.41
C ILE A 97 3.99 -19.37 6.57
N LYS A 98 3.61 -20.56 7.05
CA LYS A 98 4.26 -21.22 8.18
C LYS A 98 5.73 -21.48 7.95
N THR A 99 6.10 -21.89 6.73
CA THR A 99 7.48 -22.24 6.37
C THR A 99 8.33 -21.03 6.04
N TYR A 100 7.79 -20.06 5.28
CA TYR A 100 8.59 -19.01 4.65
C TYR A 100 8.39 -17.60 5.21
N ILE A 101 7.37 -17.37 6.06
CA ILE A 101 7.04 -16.03 6.55
C ILE A 101 6.98 -16.00 8.08
N ASP A 102 6.04 -16.74 8.67
CA ASP A 102 5.80 -16.76 10.11
C ASP A 102 5.16 -18.08 10.53
N THR A 103 5.76 -18.73 11.53
CA THR A 103 5.27 -19.99 12.10
C THR A 103 3.84 -19.88 12.65
N ASN A 104 3.41 -18.70 13.11
CA ASN A 104 2.09 -18.40 13.64
C ASN A 104 1.21 -17.69 12.61
N VAL A 105 0.70 -18.47 11.66
CA VAL A 105 -0.18 -18.01 10.56
C VAL A 105 -1.37 -17.16 11.05
N LYS A 106 -1.98 -17.51 12.19
CA LYS A 106 -3.15 -16.78 12.72
C LYS A 106 -2.75 -15.41 13.23
N ALA A 107 -1.65 -15.32 13.98
CA ALA A 107 -1.13 -14.06 14.47
C ALA A 107 -0.74 -13.14 13.32
N LEU A 108 0.01 -13.65 12.33
CA LEU A 108 0.40 -12.88 11.15
C LEU A 108 -0.82 -12.28 10.43
N LYS A 109 -1.84 -13.10 10.13
CA LYS A 109 -3.06 -12.59 9.46
C LYS A 109 -3.77 -11.51 10.27
N SER A 110 -3.84 -11.68 11.59
CA SER A 110 -4.44 -10.69 12.49
C SER A 110 -3.62 -9.40 12.53
N GLU A 111 -2.30 -9.52 12.59
CA GLU A 111 -1.36 -8.40 12.61
C GLU A 111 -1.42 -7.60 11.30
N ARG A 112 -1.39 -8.26 10.13
CA ARG A 112 -1.59 -7.61 8.83
C ARG A 112 -2.95 -6.93 8.70
N GLN A 113 -4.02 -7.56 9.18
CA GLN A 113 -5.34 -6.93 9.22
C GLN A 113 -5.33 -5.68 10.12
N HIS A 114 -4.69 -5.75 11.28
CA HIS A 114 -4.57 -4.63 12.21
C HIS A 114 -3.74 -3.47 11.63
N ARG A 115 -2.62 -3.78 10.98
CA ARG A 115 -1.77 -2.81 10.27
C ARG A 115 -2.55 -2.08 9.19
N PHE A 116 -3.32 -2.81 8.39
CA PHE A 116 -4.20 -2.21 7.39
C PHE A 116 -5.25 -1.28 8.01
N ASN A 117 -5.88 -1.69 9.11
CA ASN A 117 -6.84 -0.84 9.81
C ASN A 117 -6.20 0.45 10.36
N LYS A 118 -4.97 0.40 10.86
CA LYS A 118 -4.22 1.60 11.26
C LYS A 118 -3.97 2.52 10.08
N MET A 119 -3.48 1.98 8.96
CA MET A 119 -3.26 2.74 7.72
C MET A 119 -4.55 3.40 7.23
N LEU A 120 -5.67 2.67 7.27
CA LEU A 120 -6.99 3.22 6.94
C LEU A 120 -7.36 4.43 7.81
N ASN A 121 -7.09 4.38 9.11
CA ASN A 121 -7.39 5.50 10.00
C ASN A 121 -6.54 6.74 9.67
N VAL A 122 -5.27 6.54 9.30
CA VAL A 122 -4.38 7.62 8.86
C VAL A 122 -4.85 8.23 7.54
N LEU A 123 -5.37 7.41 6.63
CA LEU A 123 -5.86 7.84 5.32
C LEU A 123 -7.31 8.35 5.34
N GLU A 124 -7.88 8.72 6.49
CA GLU A 124 -9.28 9.20 6.61
C GLU A 124 -10.36 8.18 6.18
N GLY A 125 -10.02 6.89 6.23
CA GLY A 125 -10.95 5.78 6.08
C GLY A 125 -11.19 5.32 4.63
N CYS A 126 -12.22 4.50 4.46
CA CYS A 126 -12.48 3.77 3.22
C CYS A 126 -12.86 4.66 2.02
N ARG A 127 -13.44 5.83 2.28
CA ARG A 127 -13.86 6.76 1.23
C ARG A 127 -12.65 7.34 0.51
N ALA A 128 -11.65 7.81 1.26
CA ALA A 128 -10.43 8.39 0.73
C ALA A 128 -9.60 7.38 -0.09
N ILE A 129 -9.44 6.14 0.39
CA ILE A 129 -8.74 5.08 -0.37
C ILE A 129 -9.46 4.78 -1.70
N LYS A 130 -10.80 4.82 -1.70
CA LYS A 130 -11.60 4.62 -2.92
C LYS A 130 -11.43 5.78 -3.91
N THR A 131 -11.47 7.03 -3.44
CA THR A 131 -11.36 8.23 -4.29
C THR A 131 -9.96 8.40 -4.86
N ASN A 132 -8.92 8.04 -4.12
CA ASN A 132 -7.52 8.19 -4.53
C ASN A 132 -7.05 7.11 -5.52
N GLY A 133 -7.95 6.23 -5.97
CA GLY A 133 -7.63 5.19 -6.95
C GLY A 133 -6.79 4.02 -6.39
N SER A 134 -6.43 4.04 -5.10
CA SER A 134 -5.60 3.03 -4.45
C SER A 134 -6.20 1.62 -4.58
N ILE A 135 -7.53 1.48 -4.65
CA ILE A 135 -8.18 0.19 -4.85
C ILE A 135 -7.98 -0.38 -6.26
N LYS A 136 -7.97 0.48 -7.27
CA LYS A 136 -7.65 0.04 -8.64
C LYS A 136 -6.20 -0.41 -8.72
N LEU A 137 -5.30 0.34 -8.08
CA LEU A 137 -3.88 -0.02 -7.99
C LEU A 137 -3.68 -1.34 -7.23
N LEU A 138 -4.34 -1.52 -6.08
CA LEU A 138 -4.28 -2.75 -5.28
C LEU A 138 -4.72 -3.98 -6.08
N LYS A 139 -5.86 -3.89 -6.78
CA LYS A 139 -6.34 -4.97 -7.64
C LYS A 139 -5.41 -5.26 -8.82
N LYS A 140 -4.88 -4.21 -9.44
CA LYS A 140 -3.90 -4.35 -10.52
C LYS A 140 -2.65 -5.05 -10.02
N HIS A 141 -2.14 -4.63 -8.86
CA HIS A 141 -0.94 -5.20 -8.27
C HIS A 141 -1.13 -6.67 -7.88
N PHE A 142 -2.26 -7.02 -7.27
CA PHE A 142 -2.62 -8.42 -7.01
C PHE A 142 -2.63 -9.24 -8.30
N ARG A 143 -3.27 -8.75 -9.37
CA ARG A 143 -3.32 -9.46 -10.65
C ARG A 143 -1.93 -9.66 -11.25
N THR A 144 -1.10 -8.62 -11.25
CA THR A 144 0.27 -8.69 -11.76
C THR A 144 1.10 -9.70 -10.97
N GLN A 145 1.07 -9.65 -9.63
CA GLN A 145 1.80 -10.60 -8.80
C GLN A 145 1.29 -12.04 -8.96
N TYR A 146 -0.01 -12.22 -9.14
CA TYR A 146 -0.60 -13.52 -9.40
C TYR A 146 -0.10 -14.10 -10.73
N GLU A 147 -0.12 -13.32 -11.80
CA GLU A 147 0.39 -13.74 -13.11
C GLU A 147 1.90 -14.02 -13.09
N MET A 148 2.68 -13.29 -12.29
CA MET A 148 4.10 -13.55 -12.10
C MET A 148 4.35 -14.85 -11.34
N ALA A 149 3.65 -15.09 -10.22
CA ALA A 149 3.75 -16.33 -9.45
C ALA A 149 3.28 -17.56 -10.24
N GLU A 150 2.28 -17.39 -11.11
CA GLU A 150 1.81 -18.45 -12.00
C GLU A 150 2.89 -18.88 -12.99
N LYS A 151 3.71 -17.94 -13.48
CA LYS A 151 4.79 -18.20 -14.44
C LYS A 151 6.15 -18.50 -13.79
N SER A 152 6.29 -18.19 -12.51
CA SER A 152 7.51 -18.44 -11.72
C SER A 152 7.95 -19.91 -11.79
N THR A 153 9.27 -20.12 -11.83
CA THR A 153 9.88 -21.46 -11.79
C THR A 153 10.17 -21.94 -10.37
N TRP A 154 9.94 -21.09 -9.36
CA TRP A 154 10.07 -21.43 -7.95
C TRP A 154 9.29 -22.69 -7.58
N TYR A 155 9.88 -23.51 -6.72
CA TYR A 155 9.28 -24.71 -6.13
C TYR A 155 9.73 -24.81 -4.66
N PRO A 156 8.87 -25.28 -3.73
CA PRO A 156 9.27 -25.53 -2.36
C PRO A 156 10.31 -26.66 -2.28
N GLU A 157 11.39 -26.46 -1.53
CA GLU A 157 12.38 -27.51 -1.24
C GLU A 157 11.87 -28.50 -0.18
#